data_AF-A0A0K8TG55-F1
#
_entry.id   AF-A0A0K8TG55-F1
#
_cell.length_a   1.000
_cell.length_b   1.000
_cell.length_c   1.000
_cell.angle_alpha   90.00
_cell.angle_beta   90.00
_cell.angle_gamma   90.00
#
_symmetry.space_group_name_H-M   'P 1'
#
loop_
_entity.id
_entity.type
_entity.pdbx_description
1 polymer ?
#
loop_
_entity_poly.entity_id
_entity_poly.type
_entity_poly.pdbx_seq_one_letter_code
_entity_poly.pdbx_strand_id
1 'polypeptide(L)'
;VMEAFTKYFAPKTNILHERFKFHKVKFTGQSLTEFVTELKTAAATCEFADRDEMIRDRLVAEVTDGHLLNKMLDEGGELTLERAVELCKRYEMRKKEISDFRNEKKDEQQVDALRKKDKTQQGRPSTSKQMKKRSEHVNLENRKYLCKKCNFEHNAFNCPAYGKNCNNCN
;
A
#
# COMPACT_ATOMS: atom_id res chain seq x y z
N VAL A 1 40.00 -25.72 -36.10
CA VAL A 1 40.18 -24.57 -37.02
C VAL A 1 38.96 -23.64 -37.02
N MET A 2 37.73 -24.14 -37.24
CA MET A 2 36.49 -23.32 -37.18
C MET A 2 36.30 -22.52 -35.87
N GLU A 3 36.55 -23.12 -34.70
CA GLU A 3 36.42 -22.44 -33.39
C GLU A 3 37.40 -21.27 -33.19
N ALA A 4 38.60 -21.37 -33.78
CA ALA A 4 39.60 -20.31 -33.70
C ALA A 4 39.17 -19.10 -34.55
N PHE A 5 38.53 -19.35 -35.70
CA PHE A 5 38.00 -18.30 -36.56
C PHE A 5 36.79 -17.60 -35.93
N THR A 6 35.82 -18.33 -35.39
CA THR A 6 34.68 -17.70 -34.70
C THR A 6 35.11 -16.85 -33.51
N LYS A 7 36.12 -17.29 -32.74
CA LYS A 7 36.68 -16.50 -31.64
C LYS A 7 37.45 -15.25 -32.09
N TYR A 8 38.07 -15.28 -33.27
CA TYR A 8 38.85 -14.17 -33.82
C TYR A 8 37.97 -13.11 -34.52
N PHE A 9 36.86 -13.53 -35.12
CA PHE A 9 35.92 -12.67 -35.84
C PHE A 9 34.65 -12.32 -35.06
N ALA A 10 34.42 -12.90 -33.88
CA ALA A 10 33.35 -12.45 -33.00
C ALA A 10 33.60 -10.98 -32.61
N PRO A 11 32.62 -10.08 -32.80
CA PRO A 11 32.73 -8.72 -32.30
C PRO A 11 32.97 -8.80 -30.79
N LYS A 12 34.11 -8.27 -30.32
CA LYS A 12 34.43 -8.23 -28.89
C LYS A 12 33.37 -7.39 -28.20
N THR A 13 32.44 -8.05 -27.53
CA THR A 13 31.43 -7.39 -26.69
C THR A 13 32.16 -6.72 -25.54
N ASN A 14 31.91 -5.42 -25.36
CA ASN A 14 32.46 -4.71 -24.21
C ASN A 14 31.64 -5.12 -22.97
N ILE A 15 32.14 -6.09 -22.22
CA ILE A 15 31.47 -6.65 -21.04
C ILE A 15 31.09 -5.55 -20.05
N LEU A 16 31.93 -4.52 -19.87
CA LEU A 16 31.63 -3.39 -18.99
C LEU A 16 30.41 -2.60 -19.49
N HIS A 17 30.29 -2.41 -20.81
CA HIS A 17 29.14 -1.76 -21.41
C HIS A 17 27.86 -2.58 -21.25
N GLU A 18 27.93 -3.90 -21.48
CA GLU A 18 26.79 -4.80 -21.29
C GLU A 18 26.31 -4.82 -19.84
N ARG A 19 27.23 -4.92 -18.87
CA ARG A 19 26.92 -4.85 -17.44
C ARG A 19 26.34 -3.48 -17.05
N PHE A 20 26.88 -2.39 -17.59
CA PHE A 20 26.31 -1.06 -17.38
C PHE A 20 24.87 -0.95 -17.91
N LYS A 21 24.59 -1.53 -19.07
CA LYS A 21 23.23 -1.61 -19.63
C LYS A 21 22.30 -2.42 -18.72
N PHE A 22 22.75 -3.58 -18.23
CA PHE A 22 22.01 -4.40 -17.28
C PHE A 22 21.64 -3.63 -16.00
N HIS A 23 22.61 -2.94 -15.38
CA HIS A 23 22.35 -2.16 -14.17
C HIS A 23 21.48 -0.91 -14.42
N LYS A 24 21.30 -0.49 -15.68
CA LYS A 24 20.38 0.59 -16.05
C LYS A 24 18.93 0.14 -16.27
N VAL A 25 18.66 -1.15 -16.40
CA VAL A 25 17.29 -1.68 -16.55
C VAL A 25 16.50 -1.35 -15.30
N LYS A 26 15.35 -0.68 -15.43
CA LYS A 26 14.51 -0.21 -14.32
C LYS A 26 13.09 -0.73 -14.44
N PHE A 27 12.39 -0.83 -13.31
CA PHE A 27 10.98 -1.16 -13.30
C PHE A 27 10.14 0.09 -13.65
N THR A 28 9.69 0.18 -14.90
CA THR A 28 8.94 1.36 -15.41
C THR A 28 7.44 1.11 -15.53
N GLY A 29 6.85 0.42 -14.54
CA GLY A 29 5.40 0.11 -14.52
C GLY A 29 4.97 -1.02 -15.46
N GLN A 30 5.91 -1.72 -16.08
CA GLN A 30 5.67 -2.96 -16.81
C GLN A 30 5.30 -4.11 -15.85
N SER A 31 4.84 -5.24 -16.37
CA SER A 31 4.57 -6.41 -15.54
C SER A 31 5.88 -6.99 -14.97
N LEU A 32 5.78 -7.66 -13.82
CA LEU A 32 6.90 -8.39 -13.23
C LEU A 32 7.53 -9.38 -14.22
N THR A 33 6.71 -10.08 -15.02
CA THR A 33 7.17 -11.06 -16.00
C THR A 33 7.97 -10.42 -17.13
N GLU A 34 7.52 -9.26 -17.64
CA GLU A 34 8.26 -8.50 -18.66
C GLU A 34 9.59 -8.02 -18.11
N PHE A 35 9.59 -7.46 -16.90
CA PHE A 35 10.81 -6.96 -16.25
C PHE A 35 11.85 -8.07 -16.03
N VAL A 36 11.45 -9.22 -15.51
CA VAL A 36 12.35 -10.37 -15.33
C VAL A 36 12.88 -10.87 -16.67
N THR A 37 12.06 -10.83 -17.72
CA THR A 37 12.48 -11.22 -19.08
C THR A 37 13.51 -10.24 -19.65
N GLU A 38 13.31 -8.94 -19.45
CA GLU A 38 14.24 -7.89 -19.84
C GLU A 38 15.59 -8.06 -19.13
N LEU A 39 15.57 -8.31 -17.82
CA LEU A 39 16.78 -8.60 -17.04
C LEU A 39 17.51 -9.85 -17.55
N LYS A 40 16.78 -10.95 -17.81
CA LYS A 40 17.36 -12.18 -18.37
C LYS A 40 18.01 -11.94 -19.73
N THR A 41 17.38 -11.13 -20.57
CA THR A 41 17.89 -10.76 -21.90
C THR A 41 19.15 -9.91 -21.77
N ALA A 42 19.17 -8.90 -20.91
CA ALA A 42 20.34 -8.06 -20.69
C ALA A 42 21.50 -8.83 -20.04
N ALA A 43 21.22 -9.75 -19.12
CA ALA A 43 22.23 -10.56 -18.45
C ALA A 43 22.90 -11.60 -19.37
N ALA A 44 22.31 -11.90 -20.54
CA ALA A 44 22.81 -12.92 -21.47
C ALA A 44 24.22 -12.63 -22.01
N THR A 45 24.56 -11.34 -22.17
CA THR A 45 25.84 -10.85 -22.73
C THR A 45 26.81 -10.32 -21.67
N CYS A 46 26.44 -10.38 -20.39
CA CYS A 46 27.19 -9.75 -19.29
C CYS A 46 28.33 -10.60 -18.72
N GLU A 47 28.45 -11.87 -19.13
CA GLU A 47 29.42 -12.84 -18.59
C GLU A 47 29.45 -12.85 -17.05
N PHE A 48 28.27 -12.88 -16.42
CA PHE A 48 28.16 -13.07 -14.97
C PHE A 48 28.51 -14.50 -14.59
N ALA A 49 29.21 -14.67 -13.46
CA ALA A 49 29.53 -16.00 -12.92
C ALA A 49 28.26 -16.72 -12.48
N ASP A 50 27.41 -16.02 -11.73
CA ASP A 50 26.04 -16.43 -11.44
C ASP A 50 25.07 -15.40 -12.04
N ARG A 51 24.34 -15.83 -13.07
CA ARG A 51 23.39 -14.98 -13.77
C ARG A 51 22.13 -14.77 -12.95
N ASP A 52 21.65 -15.81 -12.28
CA ASP A 52 20.39 -15.76 -11.55
C ASP A 52 20.55 -14.93 -10.27
N GLU A 53 21.72 -15.00 -9.63
CA GLU A 53 22.08 -14.14 -8.51
C GLU A 53 22.05 -12.64 -8.89
N MET A 54 22.67 -12.29 -10.02
CA MET A 54 22.69 -10.90 -10.49
C MET A 54 21.29 -10.38 -10.85
N ILE A 55 20.47 -11.23 -11.48
CA ILE A 55 19.07 -10.88 -11.80
C ILE A 55 18.25 -10.72 -10.52
N ARG A 56 18.42 -11.62 -9.54
CA ARG A 56 17.77 -11.52 -8.22
C ARG A 56 18.12 -10.21 -7.54
N ASP A 57 19.41 -9.88 -7.45
CA ASP A 57 19.87 -8.67 -6.77
C ASP A 57 19.35 -7.41 -7.46
N ARG A 58 19.30 -7.42 -8.81
CA ARG A 58 18.73 -6.32 -9.57
C ARG A 58 17.21 -6.20 -9.39
N LEU A 59 16.51 -7.33 -9.30
CA LEU A 59 15.07 -7.37 -9.00
C LEU A 59 14.79 -6.78 -7.61
N VAL A 60 15.53 -7.22 -6.59
CA VAL A 60 15.41 -6.72 -5.20
C VAL A 60 15.68 -5.21 -5.14
N ALA A 61 16.69 -4.72 -5.87
CA ALA A 61 17.02 -3.29 -5.92
C ALA A 61 15.91 -2.41 -6.53
N GLU A 62 15.01 -2.96 -7.33
CA GLU A 62 13.87 -2.23 -7.91
C GLU A 62 12.58 -2.36 -7.08
N VAL A 63 12.59 -3.12 -5.97
CA VAL A 63 11.46 -3.21 -5.06
C VAL A 63 11.31 -1.91 -4.27
N THR A 64 10.18 -1.23 -4.46
CA THR A 64 9.86 0.03 -3.76
C THR A 64 9.03 -0.19 -2.49
N ASP A 65 8.38 -1.34 -2.35
CA ASP A 65 7.57 -1.67 -1.19
C ASP A 65 8.43 -2.19 -0.04
N GLY A 66 8.47 -1.44 1.07
CA GLY A 66 9.32 -1.77 2.21
C GLY A 66 8.97 -3.11 2.89
N HIS A 67 7.70 -3.54 2.85
CA HIS A 67 7.32 -4.83 3.45
C HIS A 67 7.81 -6.00 2.61
N LEU A 68 7.65 -5.93 1.29
CA LEU A 68 8.18 -6.93 0.38
C LEU A 68 9.72 -6.97 0.44
N LEU A 69 10.38 -5.81 0.46
CA LEU A 69 11.84 -5.71 0.56
C LEU A 69 12.36 -6.37 1.84
N ASN A 70 11.80 -6.02 3.01
CA ASN A 70 12.21 -6.64 4.28
C ASN A 70 12.05 -8.16 4.24
N LYS A 71 10.92 -8.65 3.70
CA LYS A 71 10.68 -10.09 3.58
C LYS A 71 11.70 -10.79 2.68
N MET A 72 12.15 -10.15 1.60
CA MET A 72 13.21 -10.69 0.75
C MET A 72 14.57 -10.69 1.47
N LEU A 73 14.88 -9.63 2.22
CA LEU A 73 16.11 -9.53 3.00
C LEU A 73 16.17 -10.54 4.16
N ASP A 74 15.02 -10.88 4.76
CA ASP A 74 14.91 -11.91 5.80
C ASP A 74 15.27 -13.32 5.27
N GLU A 75 14.98 -13.63 3.99
CA GLU A 75 15.41 -14.89 3.36
C GLU A 75 16.93 -14.91 3.06
N GLY A 76 17.58 -13.74 3.04
CA GLY A 76 19.04 -13.61 3.01
C GLY A 76 19.71 -14.31 1.82
N GLY A 77 20.85 -14.95 2.10
CA GLY A 77 21.66 -15.64 1.07
C GLY A 77 21.01 -16.88 0.46
N GLU A 78 19.93 -17.40 1.05
CA GLU A 78 19.19 -18.55 0.53
C GLU A 78 18.11 -18.15 -0.50
N LEU A 79 17.84 -16.84 -0.65
CA LEU A 79 16.86 -16.34 -1.61
C LEU A 79 17.30 -16.67 -3.04
N THR A 80 16.54 -17.51 -3.74
CA THR A 80 16.74 -17.79 -5.17
C THR A 80 15.98 -16.80 -6.04
N LEU A 81 16.38 -16.66 -7.32
CA LEU A 81 15.64 -15.84 -8.28
C LEU A 81 14.18 -16.28 -8.41
N GLU A 82 13.95 -17.59 -8.51
CA GLU A 82 12.60 -18.18 -8.63
C GLU A 82 11.74 -17.82 -7.42
N ARG A 83 12.33 -17.91 -6.23
CA ARG A 83 11.66 -17.57 -4.98
C ARG A 83 11.36 -16.06 -4.89
N ALA A 84 12.30 -15.20 -5.29
CA ALA A 84 12.08 -13.76 -5.34
C ALA A 84 10.91 -13.40 -6.27
N VAL A 85 10.84 -14.02 -7.45
CA VAL A 85 9.73 -13.84 -8.40
C VAL A 85 8.41 -14.32 -7.81
N GLU A 86 8.41 -15.46 -7.12
CA GLU A 86 7.22 -15.99 -6.44
C GLU A 86 6.72 -15.02 -5.34
N LEU A 87 7.63 -14.47 -4.52
CA LEU A 87 7.29 -13.49 -3.49
C LEU A 87 6.64 -12.24 -4.10
N CYS A 88 7.21 -11.70 -5.17
CA CYS A 88 6.62 -10.55 -5.89
C CYS A 88 5.20 -10.86 -6.39
N LYS A 89 4.99 -12.00 -7.07
CA LYS A 89 3.66 -12.40 -7.56
C LYS A 89 2.63 -12.53 -6.45
N ARG A 90 3.01 -13.20 -5.35
CA ARG A 90 2.14 -13.37 -4.17
C ARG A 90 1.80 -12.03 -3.52
N TYR A 91 2.75 -11.10 -3.50
CA TYR A 91 2.55 -9.76 -2.97
C TYR A 91 1.57 -8.95 -3.81
N GLU A 92 1.74 -8.96 -5.14
CA GLU A 92 0.82 -8.31 -6.08
C GLU A 92 -0.61 -8.87 -5.97
N MET A 93 -0.75 -10.20 -5.91
CA MET A 93 -2.04 -10.87 -5.73
C MET A 93 -2.71 -10.45 -4.43
N ARG A 94 -1.98 -10.53 -3.30
CA ARG A 94 -2.50 -10.11 -1.99
C ARG A 94 -2.93 -8.64 -1.98
N LYS A 95 -2.14 -7.76 -2.60
CA LYS A 95 -2.45 -6.33 -2.69
C LYS A 95 -3.75 -6.09 -3.45
N LYS A 96 -3.98 -6.84 -4.53
CA LYS A 96 -5.21 -6.82 -5.31
C LYS A 96 -6.41 -7.34 -4.51
N GLU A 97 -6.28 -8.50 -3.87
CA GLU A 97 -7.34 -9.07 -3.02
C GLU A 97 -7.77 -8.08 -1.92
N ILE A 98 -6.80 -7.48 -1.21
CA ILE A 98 -7.08 -6.48 -0.17
C ILE A 98 -7.77 -5.24 -0.74
N SER A 99 -7.41 -4.79 -1.95
CA SER A 99 -8.10 -3.67 -2.59
C SER A 99 -9.54 -4.02 -2.98
N ASP A 100 -9.77 -5.24 -3.46
CA ASP A 100 -11.09 -5.72 -3.88
C ASP A 100 -12.02 -5.80 -2.66
N PHE A 101 -11.57 -6.42 -1.55
CA PHE A 101 -12.33 -6.45 -0.28
C PHE A 101 -12.67 -5.07 0.26
N ARG A 102 -11.79 -4.08 0.08
CA ARG A 102 -12.03 -2.70 0.53
C ARG A 102 -13.07 -1.99 -0.33
N ASN A 103 -13.15 -2.33 -1.62
CA ASN A 103 -14.13 -1.76 -2.53
C ASN A 103 -15.51 -2.41 -2.33
N GLU A 104 -15.57 -3.73 -2.16
CA GLU A 104 -16.83 -4.45 -1.84
C GLU A 104 -17.52 -3.86 -0.60
N LYS A 105 -16.77 -3.58 0.47
CA LYS A 105 -17.32 -2.94 1.68
C LYS A 105 -17.86 -1.53 1.45
N LYS A 106 -17.35 -0.79 0.47
CA LYS A 106 -17.89 0.53 0.12
C LYS A 106 -19.21 0.41 -0.62
N ASP A 107 -19.33 -0.57 -1.52
CA ASP A 107 -20.55 -0.81 -2.27
C ASP A 107 -21.67 -1.33 -1.36
N GLU A 108 -21.35 -2.20 -0.39
CA GLU A 108 -22.28 -2.64 0.66
C GLU A 108 -22.80 -1.47 1.52
N GLN A 109 -21.93 -0.54 1.92
CA GLN A 109 -22.34 0.66 2.65
C GLN A 109 -23.20 1.62 1.80
N GLN A 110 -22.97 1.66 0.48
CA GLN A 110 -23.74 2.50 -0.43
C GLN A 110 -25.16 1.97 -0.66
N VAL A 111 -25.35 0.64 -0.72
CA VAL A 111 -26.70 0.04 -0.88
C VAL A 111 -27.54 0.10 0.40
N ASP A 112 -26.92 0.03 1.59
CA ASP A 112 -27.63 0.17 2.87
C ASP A 112 -28.13 1.61 3.10
N ALA A 113 -27.42 2.61 2.55
CA ALA A 113 -27.83 4.01 2.56
C ALA A 113 -29.07 4.29 1.69
N LEU A 114 -29.27 3.53 0.60
CA LEU A 114 -30.42 3.67 -0.29
C LEU A 114 -31.69 2.99 0.25
N ARG A 115 -31.56 1.92 1.04
CA ARG A 115 -32.70 1.21 1.66
C ARG A 115 -33.46 2.02 2.72
N LYS A 116 -32.89 3.14 3.21
CA LYS A 116 -33.57 4.03 4.16
C LYS A 116 -34.44 5.11 3.52
N LYS A 117 -34.54 5.20 2.19
CA LYS A 117 -35.26 6.30 1.51
C LYS A 117 -36.67 6.00 0.99
N ASP A 118 -37.22 4.81 1.20
CA ASP A 118 -38.61 4.49 0.80
C ASP A 118 -39.55 4.34 2.00
N LYS A 119 -39.98 5.49 2.56
CA LYS A 119 -41.30 5.61 3.18
C LYS A 119 -41.92 6.96 2.76
N THR A 120 -42.67 6.88 1.65
CA THR A 120 -43.93 7.59 1.37
C THR A 120 -43.95 9.12 1.52
N GLN A 121 -43.90 9.83 0.39
CA GLN A 121 -44.40 11.20 0.27
C GLN A 121 -45.85 11.18 -0.25
N GLN A 122 -46.82 11.56 0.58
CA GLN A 122 -48.08 12.19 0.14
C GLN A 122 -48.48 13.27 1.16
N GLY A 123 -48.76 14.48 0.66
CA GLY A 123 -49.54 15.52 1.36
C GLY A 123 -48.75 16.60 2.13
N ARG A 124 -48.61 17.78 1.53
CA ARG A 124 -48.39 19.09 2.21
C ARG A 124 -49.75 19.67 2.66
N PRO A 125 -49.87 20.77 3.47
CA PRO A 125 -48.82 21.67 4.00
C PRO A 125 -48.98 22.11 5.49
N SER A 126 -47.92 22.77 5.96
CA SER A 126 -47.95 23.96 6.82
C SER A 126 -47.72 23.84 8.34
N THR A 127 -46.94 24.83 8.76
CA THR A 127 -46.65 25.42 10.07
C THR A 127 -45.85 24.66 11.14
N SER A 128 -44.75 25.34 11.47
CA SER A 128 -44.03 25.38 12.74
C SER A 128 -42.99 24.28 13.04
N LYS A 129 -41.75 24.77 13.13
CA LYS A 129 -40.59 24.24 13.85
C LYS A 129 -40.97 23.26 14.97
N GLN A 130 -40.48 22.02 14.89
CA GLN A 130 -40.15 21.26 16.11
C GLN A 130 -39.16 20.12 15.81
N MET A 131 -37.99 20.23 16.44
CA MET A 131 -36.99 19.17 16.59
C MET A 131 -37.63 17.92 17.22
N LYS A 132 -37.60 16.78 16.54
CA LYS A 132 -38.01 15.50 17.14
C LYS A 132 -36.81 14.74 17.67
N LYS A 133 -36.78 14.66 19.01
CA LYS A 133 -36.01 13.75 19.85
C LYS A 133 -36.08 12.32 19.32
N ARG A 134 -34.92 11.66 19.17
CA ARG A 134 -34.83 10.20 19.29
C ARG A 134 -34.29 9.89 20.68
N SER A 135 -35.16 9.35 21.51
CA SER A 135 -34.88 8.83 22.84
C SER A 135 -34.09 7.53 22.70
N GLU A 136 -32.77 7.65 22.81
CA GLU A 136 -31.89 6.56 23.20
C GLU A 136 -31.42 6.96 24.60
N HIS A 137 -31.88 6.25 25.63
CA HIS A 137 -31.42 6.44 27.02
C HIS A 137 -29.97 5.95 27.10
N VAL A 138 -29.04 6.71 26.52
CA VAL A 138 -27.61 6.54 26.74
C VAL A 138 -27.32 7.22 28.06
N ASN A 139 -26.88 6.44 29.05
CA ASN A 139 -26.48 6.93 30.36
C ASN A 139 -25.23 7.83 30.20
N LEU A 140 -25.47 9.12 29.94
CA LEU A 140 -24.44 10.14 29.65
C LEU A 140 -23.67 10.56 30.91
N GLU A 141 -24.20 10.24 32.10
CA GLU A 141 -23.60 10.61 33.38
C GLU A 141 -22.27 9.89 33.65
N ASN A 142 -22.00 8.75 33.01
CA ASN A 142 -20.81 7.93 33.27
C ASN A 142 -19.79 7.86 32.12
N ARG A 143 -20.00 8.55 30.99
CA ARG A 143 -18.98 8.64 29.93
C ARG A 143 -18.03 9.79 30.21
N LYS A 144 -16.77 9.44 30.53
CA LYS A 144 -15.65 10.38 30.50
C LYS A 144 -15.33 10.75 29.05
N TYR A 145 -15.12 12.03 28.80
CA TYR A 145 -14.69 12.55 27.50
C TYR A 145 -13.58 13.58 27.71
N LEU A 146 -12.71 13.72 26.69
CA LEU A 146 -11.68 14.75 26.68
C LEU A 146 -12.34 16.12 26.50
N CYS A 147 -12.32 16.94 27.55
CA CYS A 147 -12.97 18.23 27.55
C CYS A 147 -12.13 19.30 26.86
N LYS A 148 -12.70 19.94 25.83
CA LYS A 148 -12.02 21.01 25.07
C LYS A 148 -11.77 22.30 25.86
N LYS A 149 -12.42 22.49 27.03
CA LYS A 149 -12.27 23.70 27.85
C LYS A 149 -11.12 23.60 28.86
N CYS A 150 -10.93 22.44 29.48
CA CYS A 150 -9.88 22.23 30.47
C CYS A 150 -8.79 21.25 30.02
N ASN A 151 -8.98 20.59 28.88
CA ASN A 151 -8.11 19.56 28.32
C ASN A 151 -7.94 18.30 29.20
N PHE A 152 -8.86 18.05 30.14
CA PHE A 152 -8.90 16.86 31.00
C PHE A 152 -10.09 15.95 30.69
N GLU A 153 -9.98 14.69 31.09
CA GLU A 153 -11.07 13.70 30.98
C GLU A 153 -12.01 13.75 32.19
N HIS A 154 -13.29 14.06 31.97
CA HIS A 154 -14.31 14.07 33.02
C HIS A 154 -15.71 13.78 32.45
N ASN A 155 -16.68 13.52 33.33
CA ASN A 155 -18.09 13.31 32.94
C ASN A 155 -18.75 14.63 32.52
N ALA A 156 -19.88 14.55 31.80
CA ALA A 156 -20.68 15.74 31.52
C ALA A 156 -21.00 16.49 32.83
N PHE A 157 -20.92 17.82 32.80
CA PHE A 157 -21.15 18.73 33.94
C PHE A 157 -20.06 18.82 35.02
N ASN A 158 -19.01 17.99 35.00
CA ASN A 158 -17.91 18.02 35.99
C ASN A 158 -16.63 18.73 35.49
N CYS A 159 -16.77 19.82 34.73
CA CYS A 159 -15.60 20.52 34.18
C CYS A 159 -14.94 21.44 35.23
N PRO A 160 -13.66 21.22 35.61
CA PRO A 160 -12.98 22.04 36.62
C PRO A 160 -12.75 23.50 36.22
N ALA A 161 -12.78 23.79 34.92
CA ALA A 161 -12.62 25.13 34.35
C ALA A 161 -13.95 25.85 34.11
N TYR A 162 -15.09 25.22 34.40
CA TYR A 162 -16.38 25.85 34.22
C TYR A 162 -16.57 26.98 35.25
N GLY A 163 -16.84 28.19 34.77
CA GLY A 163 -17.07 29.38 35.62
C GLY A 163 -15.81 29.96 36.26
N LYS A 164 -14.60 29.48 35.91
CA LYS A 164 -13.34 30.04 36.40
C LYS A 164 -12.69 30.94 35.34
N ASN A 165 -12.15 32.06 35.77
CA ASN A 165 -11.34 32.93 34.92
C ASN A 165 -9.88 32.46 34.93
N CYS A 166 -9.19 32.61 33.79
CA CYS A 166 -7.79 32.24 33.66
C CYS A 166 -6.90 33.31 34.31
N ASN A 167 -6.14 32.95 35.34
CA ASN A 167 -5.21 33.88 36.01
C ASN A 167 -4.02 34.32 35.13
N ASN A 168 -3.80 33.69 33.98
CA ASN A 168 -2.70 33.99 33.06
C ASN A 168 -3.13 34.87 31.87
N CYS A 169 -4.44 35.05 31.67
CA CYS A 169 -5.01 35.77 30.53
C CYS A 169 -5.99 36.85 31.01
N ASN A 170 -5.64 37.57 32.08
CA ASN A 170 -6.40 38.74 32.51
C ASN A 170 -6.47 39.78 31.39
#